data_AF-A0A3B6AVX2-F1
#
_entry.id   AF-A0A3B6AVX2-F1
#
_cell.length_a   1.000
_cell.length_b   1.000
_cell.length_c   1.000
_cell.angle_alpha   90.00
_cell.angle_beta   90.00
_cell.angle_gamma   90.00
#
_symmetry.space_group_name_H-M   'P 1'
#
loop_
_entity.id
_entity.type
_entity.pdbx_description
1 polymer ?
#
loop_
_entity_poly.entity_id
_entity_poly.type
_entity_poly.pdbx_seq_one_letter_code
_entity_poly.pdbx_strand_id
1 'polypeptide(L)'
;MESFTNGNVRLLKHEHGIVAEDDLDCRWQEATGEAVSEEATGEAVSEVSNRPALTVHPIGVPHLREDETPPQGGRPGWAAVPNPRIGPWFRLMQKVAADQGLVPEFEITLEVTHHGPP
;
A
#
# COMPACT_ATOMS: atom_id res chain seq x y z
N MET A 1 -3.32 18.82 3.65
CA MET A 1 -3.06 17.45 4.11
C MET A 1 -3.13 17.44 5.62
N GLU A 2 -4.06 16.69 6.19
CA GLU A 2 -4.16 16.50 7.63
C GLU A 2 -3.15 15.40 8.04
N SER A 3 -2.36 15.62 9.09
CA SER A 3 -1.39 14.63 9.56
C SER A 3 -1.43 14.47 11.07
N PHE A 4 -1.15 13.25 11.53
CA PHE A 4 -1.12 12.86 12.93
C PHE A 4 0.21 12.20 13.26
N THR A 5 0.63 12.27 14.52
CA THR A 5 1.92 11.76 14.97
C THR A 5 1.78 10.78 16.14
N ASN A 6 2.58 9.72 16.11
CA ASN A 6 2.79 8.84 17.25
C ASN A 6 4.26 8.39 17.27
N GLY A 7 5.08 9.06 18.08
CA GLY A 7 6.53 8.85 18.10
C GLY A 7 7.15 9.13 16.72
N ASN A 8 7.73 8.09 16.12
CA ASN A 8 8.35 8.16 14.79
C ASN A 8 7.40 7.77 13.65
N VAL A 9 6.12 7.55 13.96
CA VAL A 9 5.10 7.24 12.96
C VAL A 9 4.34 8.51 12.61
N ARG A 10 4.08 8.69 11.31
CA ARG A 10 3.24 9.75 10.75
C ARG A 10 2.08 9.09 10.05
N LEU A 11 0.86 9.53 10.37
CA LEU A 11 -0.34 9.15 9.64
C LEU A 11 -0.76 10.34 8.78
N LEU A 12 -0.73 10.17 7.47
CA LEU A 12 -1.16 11.17 6.52
C LEU A 12 -2.57 10.81 6.06
N LYS A 13 -3.49 11.77 6.12
CA LYS A 13 -4.84 11.62 5.60
C LYS A 13 -4.97 12.40 4.30
N HIS A 14 -5.27 11.66 3.24
CA HIS A 14 -5.50 12.16 1.90
C HIS A 14 -7.00 12.25 1.60
N GLU A 15 -7.37 13.20 0.73
CA GLU A 15 -8.74 13.33 0.22
C GLU A 15 -8.95 12.57 -1.09
N HIS A 16 -7.85 12.19 -1.75
CA HIS A 16 -7.83 11.51 -3.05
C HIS A 16 -7.36 10.06 -2.89
N GLY A 17 -7.59 9.23 -3.91
CA GLY A 17 -7.12 7.84 -3.94
C GLY A 17 -5.59 7.76 -3.97
N ILE A 18 -5.02 6.79 -3.25
CA ILE A 18 -3.58 6.69 -3.05
C ILE A 18 -2.82 6.46 -4.37
N VAL A 19 -3.47 5.82 -5.35
CA VAL A 19 -2.90 5.55 -6.68
C VAL A 19 -2.45 6.80 -7.46
N ALA A 20 -2.90 7.99 -7.03
CA ALA A 20 -2.54 9.27 -7.63
C ALA A 20 -1.52 10.08 -6.80
N GLU A 21 -0.96 9.49 -5.73
CA GLU A 21 -0.08 10.16 -4.78
C GLU A 21 1.40 9.87 -5.05
N ASP A 22 1.85 10.01 -6.30
CA ASP A 22 3.25 9.85 -6.71
C ASP A 22 4.21 10.68 -5.83
N ASP A 23 5.40 10.13 -5.58
CA ASP A 23 6.49 10.77 -4.84
C ASP A 23 6.06 11.28 -3.45
N LEU A 24 5.17 10.56 -2.75
CA LEU A 24 4.61 10.99 -1.46
C LEU A 24 5.69 11.19 -0.40
N ASP A 25 6.67 10.30 -0.35
CA ASP A 25 7.83 10.36 0.53
C ASP A 25 8.66 11.64 0.29
N CYS A 26 8.91 11.97 -0.98
CA CYS A 26 9.65 13.16 -1.39
C CYS A 26 8.89 14.43 -1.02
N ARG A 27 7.60 14.49 -1.36
CA ARG A 27 6.73 15.63 -1.01
C ARG A 27 6.62 15.82 0.51
N TRP A 28 6.56 14.74 1.29
CA TRP A 28 6.59 14.81 2.75
C TRP A 28 7.91 15.39 3.26
N GLN A 29 9.04 14.88 2.76
CA GLN A 29 10.36 15.37 3.17
C GLN A 29 10.58 16.84 2.79
N GLU A 30 10.14 17.27 1.60
CA GLU A 30 10.20 18.67 1.18
C GLU A 30 9.35 19.58 2.07
N ALA A 31 8.15 19.14 2.46
CA ALA A 31 7.23 19.94 3.26
C ALA A 31 7.61 20.02 4.75
N THR A 32 8.27 18.98 5.29
CA THR A 32 8.47 18.84 6.74
C THR A 32 9.95 18.80 7.15
N GLY A 33 10.85 18.51 6.22
CA GLY A 33 12.25 18.18 6.50
C GLY A 33 12.47 16.79 7.10
N GLU A 34 11.42 15.99 7.28
CA GLU A 34 11.51 14.63 7.83
C GLU A 34 11.74 13.60 6.70
N ALA A 35 12.82 12.83 6.77
CA ALA A 35 13.06 11.74 5.83
C ALA A 35 12.17 10.53 6.15
N VAL A 36 11.54 9.96 5.11
CA VAL A 36 10.73 8.74 5.23
C VAL A 36 11.62 7.52 5.08
N SER A 37 11.63 6.62 6.07
CA SER A 37 12.40 5.37 6.00
C SER A 37 11.57 4.18 5.50
N GLU A 38 10.27 4.18 5.77
CA GLU A 38 9.32 3.16 5.35
C GLU A 38 7.95 3.81 5.16
N GLU A 39 7.25 3.42 4.09
CA GLU A 39 5.88 3.83 3.83
C GLU A 39 4.96 2.59 3.80
N ALA A 40 3.75 2.74 4.33
CA ALA A 40 2.68 1.76 4.23
C ALA A 40 1.36 2.50 4.00
N THR A 41 0.60 2.04 3.01
CA THR A 41 -0.66 2.64 2.60
C THR A 41 -1.83 1.74 3.00
N GLY A 42 -2.93 2.36 3.43
CA GLY A 42 -4.17 1.65 3.73
C GLY A 42 -5.24 2.08 2.74
N GLU A 43 -5.78 1.13 1.99
CA GLU A 43 -6.82 1.38 0.99
C GLU A 43 -7.87 0.25 1.02
N ALA A 44 -9.10 0.57 0.62
CA ALA A 44 -10.15 -0.42 0.38
C ALA A 44 -10.36 -0.54 -1.13
N VAL A 45 -10.18 -1.75 -1.67
CA VAL A 45 -10.32 -2.03 -3.10
C VAL A 45 -11.54 -2.92 -3.33
N SER A 46 -12.29 -2.66 -4.41
CA SER A 46 -13.40 -3.51 -4.83
C SER A 46 -12.88 -4.61 -5.74
N GLU A 47 -12.95 -5.87 -5.29
CA GLU A 47 -12.59 -7.02 -6.11
C GLU A 47 -13.81 -7.79 -6.67
N VAL A 48 -13.58 -8.53 -7.75
CA VAL A 48 -14.60 -9.35 -8.43
C VAL A 48 -14.94 -10.65 -7.67
N SER A 49 -14.08 -11.06 -6.72
CA SER A 49 -14.15 -12.37 -6.07
C SER A 49 -15.40 -12.58 -5.19
N ASN A 50 -16.21 -11.54 -4.94
CA ASN A 50 -17.38 -11.53 -4.02
C ASN A 50 -17.06 -12.05 -2.61
N ARG A 51 -15.78 -12.10 -2.24
CA ARG A 51 -15.32 -12.50 -0.92
C ARG A 51 -14.53 -11.36 -0.29
N PRO A 52 -14.87 -10.92 0.92
CA PRO A 52 -14.09 -9.88 1.57
C PRO A 52 -12.69 -10.43 1.90
N ALA A 53 -11.67 -9.60 1.73
CA ALA A 53 -10.29 -9.99 1.97
C ALA A 53 -9.52 -8.90 2.71
N LEU A 54 -8.52 -9.31 3.48
CA LEU A 54 -7.48 -8.44 4.01
C LEU A 54 -6.17 -8.86 3.36
N THR A 55 -5.53 -7.93 2.67
CA THR A 55 -4.39 -8.21 1.81
C THR A 55 -3.20 -7.34 2.15
N VAL A 56 -2.02 -7.79 1.71
CA VAL A 56 -0.81 -6.98 1.71
C VAL A 56 -0.02 -7.33 0.46
N HIS A 57 0.48 -6.32 -0.24
CA HIS A 57 1.28 -6.51 -1.43
C HIS A 57 2.24 -5.33 -1.64
N PRO A 58 3.33 -5.52 -2.39
CA PRO A 58 4.15 -4.42 -2.88
C PRO A 58 3.44 -3.66 -4.02
N ILE A 59 3.76 -2.37 -4.17
CA ILE A 59 3.23 -1.51 -5.21
C ILE A 59 4.19 -1.47 -6.42
N GLY A 60 3.65 -1.37 -7.62
CA GLY A 60 4.43 -1.28 -8.85
C GLY A 60 3.70 -1.79 -10.08
N VAL A 61 4.19 -1.41 -11.26
CA VAL A 61 3.64 -1.83 -12.55
C VAL A 61 4.73 -2.48 -13.42
N PRO A 62 5.41 -3.54 -12.93
CA PRO A 62 6.58 -4.11 -13.61
C PRO A 62 6.23 -4.84 -14.91
N HIS A 63 4.95 -5.15 -15.12
CA HIS A 63 4.47 -5.93 -16.26
C HIS A 63 4.22 -5.09 -17.52
N LEU A 64 4.12 -3.77 -17.38
CA LEU A 64 3.92 -2.85 -18.52
C LEU A 64 5.25 -2.38 -19.10
N ARG A 65 5.27 -2.15 -20.41
CA ARG A 65 6.37 -1.56 -21.16
C ARG A 65 6.38 -0.05 -20.96
N GLU A 66 7.55 0.57 -21.09
CA GLU A 66 7.74 2.02 -20.83
C GLU A 66 6.83 2.95 -21.64
N ASP A 67 6.36 2.51 -22.81
CA ASP A 67 5.45 3.24 -23.69
C ASP A 67 3.96 3.02 -23.38
N GLU A 68 3.63 2.16 -22.42
CA GLU A 68 2.25 1.87 -22.00
C GLU A 68 1.82 2.79 -20.85
N THR A 69 0.52 3.09 -20.77
CA THR A 69 -0.06 3.89 -19.69
C THR A 69 -0.68 2.97 -18.63
N PRO A 70 -0.21 3.01 -17.37
CA PRO A 70 -0.82 2.23 -16.30
C PRO A 70 -2.27 2.63 -16.05
N PRO A 71 -3.21 1.67 -15.93
CA PRO A 71 -4.63 1.97 -15.72
C PRO A 71 -4.94 2.47 -14.30
N GLN A 72 -4.07 2.21 -13.33
CA GLN A 72 -4.27 2.49 -11.90
C GLN A 72 -3.05 3.20 -11.29
N GLY A 73 -2.55 4.23 -11.96
CA GLY A 73 -1.38 4.99 -11.52
C GLY A 73 -0.06 4.21 -11.57
N GLY A 74 1.03 4.87 -11.19
CA GLY A 74 2.36 4.27 -11.23
C GLY A 74 3.15 4.58 -12.49
N ARG A 75 4.40 4.12 -12.51
CA ARG A 75 5.30 4.18 -13.68
C ARG A 75 5.40 2.80 -14.34
N PRO A 76 5.20 2.68 -15.66
CA PRO A 76 5.36 1.40 -16.35
C PRO A 76 6.79 0.88 -16.22
N GLY A 77 6.95 -0.43 -16.06
CA GLY A 77 8.25 -1.09 -15.92
C GLY A 77 8.95 -0.85 -14.58
N TRP A 78 8.27 -0.23 -13.61
CA TRP A 78 8.82 0.08 -12.29
C TRP A 78 8.14 -0.75 -11.19
N ALA A 79 8.86 -1.01 -10.11
CA ALA A 79 8.31 -1.56 -8.87
C ALA A 79 9.03 -0.97 -7.66
N ALA A 80 8.28 -0.83 -6.56
CA ALA A 80 8.83 -0.40 -5.28
C ALA A 80 9.88 -1.38 -4.77
N VAL A 81 10.85 -0.86 -4.01
CA VAL A 81 11.87 -1.70 -3.36
C VAL A 81 11.17 -2.65 -2.38
N PRO A 82 11.54 -3.95 -2.34
CA PRO A 82 10.91 -4.90 -1.43
C PRO A 82 11.05 -4.47 0.04
N ASN A 83 9.91 -4.37 0.74
CA ASN A 83 9.89 -4.16 2.18
C ASN A 83 9.94 -5.52 2.91
N PRO A 84 11.00 -5.82 3.70
CA PRO A 84 11.14 -7.10 4.39
C PRO A 84 10.04 -7.36 5.44
N ARG A 85 9.24 -6.34 5.79
CA ARG A 85 8.12 -6.46 6.73
C ARG A 85 6.85 -7.06 6.13
N ILE A 86 6.72 -7.20 4.80
CA ILE A 86 5.53 -7.80 4.18
C ILE A 86 5.22 -9.19 4.79
N GLY A 87 6.21 -10.07 4.88
CA GLY A 87 6.04 -11.40 5.46
C GLY A 87 5.61 -11.37 6.94
N PRO A 88 6.33 -10.64 7.82
CA PRO A 88 5.92 -10.40 9.20
C PRO A 88 4.51 -9.81 9.34
N TRP A 89 4.14 -8.81 8.54
CA TRP A 89 2.81 -8.19 8.56
C TRP A 89 1.73 -9.17 8.14
N PHE A 90 1.96 -9.96 7.10
CA PHE A 90 1.01 -10.99 6.66
C PHE A 90 0.70 -11.98 7.79
N ARG A 91 1.73 -12.47 8.50
CA ARG A 91 1.54 -13.38 9.65
C ARG A 91 0.82 -12.70 10.81
N LEU A 92 1.13 -11.43 11.08
CA LEU A 92 0.45 -10.67 12.13
C LEU A 92 -1.04 -10.47 11.78
N MET A 93 -1.34 -10.13 10.53
CA MET A 93 -2.68 -9.97 10.01
C MET A 93 -3.49 -11.27 10.13
N GLN A 94 -2.90 -12.42 9.78
CA GLN A 94 -3.53 -13.74 9.98
C GLN A 94 -3.86 -13.99 11.46
N LYS A 95 -2.91 -13.71 12.36
CA LYS A 95 -3.12 -13.88 13.80
C LYS A 95 -4.24 -12.98 14.31
N VAL A 96 -4.20 -11.69 14.00
CA VAL A 96 -5.20 -10.73 14.44
C VAL A 96 -6.58 -11.09 13.88
N ALA A 97 -6.67 -11.47 12.60
CA ALA A 97 -7.92 -11.90 12.00
C ALA A 97 -8.53 -13.12 12.70
N ALA A 98 -7.71 -14.09 13.10
CA ALA A 98 -8.17 -15.24 13.88
C ALA A 98 -8.61 -14.82 15.29
N ASP A 99 -7.80 -14.04 15.99
CA ASP A 99 -8.06 -13.59 17.37
C ASP A 99 -9.33 -12.71 17.46
N GLN A 100 -9.65 -11.98 16.39
CA GLN A 100 -10.85 -11.13 16.29
C GLN A 100 -12.06 -11.84 15.66
N GLY A 101 -11.94 -13.12 15.28
CA GLY A 101 -13.03 -13.89 14.68
C GLY A 101 -13.43 -13.46 13.27
N LEU A 102 -12.53 -12.84 12.51
CA LEU A 102 -12.78 -12.41 11.11
C LEU A 102 -12.73 -13.58 10.12
N VAL A 103 -12.13 -14.70 10.49
CA VAL A 103 -12.05 -15.92 9.66
C VAL A 103 -13.22 -16.84 10.06
N PRO A 104 -13.97 -17.44 9.10
CA PRO A 104 -13.64 -17.59 7.67
C PRO A 104 -14.27 -16.56 6.72
N GLU A 105 -14.94 -15.53 7.25
CA GLU A 105 -15.62 -14.51 6.46
C GLU A 105 -14.61 -13.78 5.56
N PHE A 106 -13.53 -13.25 6.16
CA PHE A 106 -12.44 -12.59 5.46
C PHE A 106 -11.36 -13.59 5.04
N GLU A 107 -10.96 -13.52 3.77
CA GLU A 107 -9.75 -14.18 3.29
C GLU A 107 -8.51 -13.35 3.64
N ILE A 108 -7.46 -14.00 4.12
CA ILE A 108 -6.19 -13.32 4.44
C ILE A 108 -5.15 -13.79 3.41
N THR A 109 -4.83 -12.94 2.44
CA THR A 109 -4.01 -13.32 1.28
C THR A 109 -2.98 -12.26 0.89
N LEU A 110 -2.08 -12.62 -0.01
CA LEU A 110 -1.17 -11.69 -0.68
C LEU A 110 -1.73 -11.38 -2.06
N GLU A 111 -1.50 -10.15 -2.51
CA GLU A 111 -1.73 -9.78 -3.91
C GLU A 111 -0.40 -9.67 -4.65
N VAL A 112 -0.48 -9.68 -5.98
CA VAL A 112 0.68 -9.46 -6.84
C VAL A 112 1.09 -8.00 -6.83
N THR A 113 2.32 -7.70 -7.28
CA THR A 113 2.74 -6.33 -7.53
C THR A 113 1.90 -5.73 -8.65
N HIS A 114 1.06 -4.76 -8.31
CA HIS A 114 0.23 -4.05 -9.27
C HIS A 114 -0.02 -2.61 -8.79
N HIS A 115 -0.44 -1.76 -9.74
CA HIS A 115 -0.80 -0.34 -9.57
C HIS A 115 0.29 0.57 -8.97
N GLY A 116 0.00 1.88 -8.92
CA GLY A 116 0.81 2.90 -8.26
C GLY A 116 0.34 3.21 -6.83
N PRO A 117 0.85 4.27 -6.19
CA PRO A 117 1.75 5.28 -6.74
C PRO A 117 3.21 4.78 -6.85
N PRO A 118 4.04 5.37 -7.73
CA PRO A 118 5.48 5.22 -7.73
C PRO A 118 6.18 6.12 -6.69
#